data_AF-A0A9D5BY89-F1
#
_entry.id   AF-A0A9D5BY89-F1
#
_cell.length_a   1.000
_cell.length_b   1.000
_cell.length_c   1.000
_cell.angle_alpha   90.00
_cell.angle_beta   90.00
_cell.angle_gamma   90.00
#
_symmetry.space_group_name_H-M   'P 1'
#
loop_
_entity.id
_entity.type
_entity.pdbx_description
1 polymer ?
#
loop_
_entity_poly.entity_id
_entity_poly.type
_entity_poly.pdbx_seq_one_letter_code
_entity_poly.pdbx_strand_id
1 'polypeptide(L)'
;MAVPELVMRVVEHKDGQNPSLFAEKKLTKSDTIQHQNRLLFHEDDVTNYILPLLSEEEKERANLQFGNNIGMGGTEGLPVELYTINGWMFQGFLRRRESKGFVLKGTQWRNALVFGELRVGDHVQLWSFRKLQDNALCLIIVKKN
;
A
#
# COMPACT_ATOMS: atom_id res chain seq x y z
N MET A 1 10.52 -6.43 14.80
CA MET A 1 11.52 -6.52 13.72
C MET A 1 12.16 -5.15 13.58
N ALA A 2 13.48 -5.06 13.39
CA ALA A 2 14.11 -3.76 13.15
C ALA A 2 13.73 -3.23 11.75
N VAL A 3 13.53 -1.92 11.62
CA VAL A 3 13.25 -1.28 10.33
C VAL A 3 14.56 -1.23 9.53
N PRO A 4 14.61 -1.75 8.29
CA PRO A 4 15.82 -1.68 7.46
C PRO A 4 16.26 -0.24 7.20
N GLU A 5 17.58 0.00 7.17
CA GLU A 5 18.14 1.34 6.95
C GLU A 5 17.64 1.98 5.65
N LEU A 6 17.52 1.19 4.58
CA LEU A 6 17.02 1.70 3.29
C LEU A 6 15.56 2.17 3.38
N VAL A 7 14.73 1.53 4.22
CA VAL A 7 13.35 1.97 4.48
C VAL A 7 13.38 3.30 5.25
N MET A 8 14.20 3.38 6.30
CA MET A 8 14.37 4.61 7.09
C MET A 8 14.80 5.79 6.21
N ARG A 9 15.74 5.61 5.28
CA ARG A 9 16.16 6.68 4.36
C ARG A 9 15.01 7.23 3.52
N VAL A 10 14.11 6.37 3.03
CA VAL A 10 12.91 6.81 2.28
C VAL A 10 11.95 7.56 3.20
N VAL A 11 11.73 7.05 4.41
CA VAL A 11 10.85 7.67 5.41
C VAL A 11 11.35 9.06 5.77
N GLU A 12 12.63 9.21 6.14
CA GLU A 12 13.26 10.49 6.49
C GLU A 12 13.24 11.46 5.32
N HIS A 13 13.58 11.01 4.11
CA HIS A 13 13.57 11.85 2.92
C HIS A 13 12.17 12.35 2.53
N LYS A 14 11.11 11.72 3.04
CA LYS A 14 9.71 12.11 2.80
C LYS A 14 9.03 12.69 4.04
N ASP A 15 9.82 13.15 5.02
CA ASP A 15 9.34 13.71 6.29
C ASP A 15 8.29 12.79 6.94
N GLY A 16 8.60 11.49 6.93
CA GLY A 16 7.73 10.43 7.40
C GLY A 16 8.04 9.99 8.83
N GLN A 17 7.07 9.32 9.46
CA GLN A 17 7.18 8.77 10.81
C GLN A 17 6.48 7.42 10.95
N ASN A 18 6.79 6.73 12.04
CA ASN A 18 6.18 5.47 12.45
C ASN A 18 6.22 4.36 11.36
N PRO A 19 7.39 4.06 10.76
CA PRO A 19 7.49 2.98 9.81
C PRO A 19 7.16 1.64 10.47
N SER A 20 6.26 0.89 9.84
CA SER A 20 5.85 -0.44 10.28
C SER A 20 5.85 -1.40 9.11
N LEU A 21 6.23 -2.65 9.36
CA LEU A 21 6.08 -3.71 8.36
C LEU A 21 4.59 -3.99 8.20
N PHE A 22 4.09 -3.83 6.99
CA PHE A 22 2.69 -4.05 6.63
C PHE A 22 2.45 -5.49 6.16
N ALA A 23 3.23 -5.95 5.19
CA ALA A 23 3.01 -7.26 4.59
C ALA A 23 4.29 -7.83 3.97
N GLU A 24 4.36 -9.15 3.89
CA GLU A 24 5.33 -9.85 3.04
C GLU A 24 4.57 -10.72 2.05
N LYS A 25 4.95 -10.68 0.77
CA LYS A 25 4.31 -11.54 -0.22
C LYS A 25 5.21 -11.88 -1.39
N LYS A 26 4.92 -13.01 -2.01
CA LYS A 26 5.44 -13.35 -3.34
C LYS A 26 4.53 -12.75 -4.40
N LEU A 27 5.09 -11.99 -5.34
CA LEU A 27 4.31 -11.39 -6.44
C LEU A 27 3.78 -12.48 -7.38
N THR A 28 2.47 -12.48 -7.58
CA THR A 28 1.78 -13.42 -8.47
C THR A 28 1.60 -12.83 -9.87
N LYS A 29 1.25 -13.66 -10.86
CA LYS A 29 0.90 -13.17 -12.21
C LYS A 29 -0.21 -12.13 -12.19
N SER A 30 -1.19 -12.25 -11.29
CA SER A 30 -2.28 -11.28 -11.15
C SER A 30 -1.81 -9.93 -10.60
N ASP A 31 -0.73 -9.89 -9.83
CA ASP A 31 -0.16 -8.65 -9.34
C ASP A 31 0.61 -7.91 -10.43
N THR A 32 1.13 -8.60 -11.44
CA THR A 32 1.99 -7.99 -12.46
C THR A 32 1.30 -7.81 -13.82
N ILE A 33 0.05 -8.27 -13.99
CA ILE A 33 -0.63 -8.21 -15.27
C ILE A 33 -1.12 -6.78 -15.57
N GLN A 34 -0.74 -6.28 -16.75
CA GLN A 34 -0.88 -4.87 -17.11
C GLN A 34 -2.34 -4.37 -17.13
N HIS A 35 -3.29 -5.21 -17.50
CA HIS A 35 -4.71 -4.80 -17.55
C HIS A 35 -5.33 -4.63 -16.16
N GLN A 36 -4.73 -5.18 -15.10
CA GLN A 36 -5.30 -5.12 -13.75
C GLN A 36 -4.74 -3.96 -12.91
N ASN A 37 -3.50 -3.50 -13.18
CA ASN A 37 -2.86 -2.35 -12.54
C ASN A 37 -3.10 -2.29 -11.01
N ARG A 38 -2.88 -3.41 -10.34
CA ARG A 38 -3.16 -3.57 -8.92
C ARG A 38 -2.21 -4.54 -8.25
N LEU A 39 -2.03 -4.34 -6.95
CA LEU A 39 -1.42 -5.28 -6.03
C LEU A 39 -2.48 -5.78 -5.05
N LEU A 40 -2.65 -7.09 -4.92
CA LEU A 40 -3.59 -7.70 -3.98
C LEU A 40 -2.94 -7.94 -2.62
N PHE A 41 -3.65 -7.67 -1.54
CA PHE A 41 -3.26 -7.99 -0.17
C PHE A 41 -4.23 -8.98 0.46
N HIS A 42 -3.69 -9.80 1.36
CA HIS A 42 -4.52 -10.63 2.22
C HIS A 42 -5.31 -9.73 3.17
N GLU A 43 -6.53 -10.14 3.47
CA GLU A 43 -7.43 -9.40 4.38
C GLU A 43 -6.81 -9.27 5.78
N ASP A 44 -6.18 -10.34 6.27
CA ASP A 44 -5.54 -10.35 7.58
C ASP A 44 -4.40 -9.34 7.69
N ASP A 45 -3.57 -9.17 6.65
CA ASP A 45 -2.46 -8.20 6.67
C ASP A 45 -3.01 -6.77 6.83
N VAL A 46 -4.05 -6.44 6.07
CA VAL A 46 -4.63 -5.09 6.13
C VAL A 46 -5.40 -4.87 7.43
N THR A 47 -6.16 -5.88 7.87
CA THR A 47 -6.92 -5.80 9.12
C THR A 47 -6.02 -5.67 10.35
N ASN A 48 -4.90 -6.38 10.38
CA ASN A 48 -4.03 -6.40 11.55
C ASN A 48 -3.02 -5.25 11.56
N TYR A 49 -2.57 -4.75 10.40
CA TYR A 49 -1.46 -3.79 10.34
C TYR A 49 -1.82 -2.42 9.78
N ILE A 50 -2.82 -2.31 8.91
CA ILE A 50 -3.21 -1.02 8.30
C ILE A 50 -4.44 -0.43 8.98
N LEU A 51 -5.50 -1.22 9.20
CA LEU A 51 -6.72 -0.73 9.84
C LEU A 51 -6.48 0.00 11.17
N PRO A 52 -5.59 -0.47 12.07
CA PRO A 52 -5.32 0.24 13.32
C PRO A 52 -4.63 1.59 13.12
N LEU A 53 -4.01 1.81 11.96
CA LEU A 53 -3.34 3.07 11.63
C LEU A 53 -4.29 4.09 11.03
N LEU A 54 -5.47 3.68 10.54
CA LEU A 54 -6.42 4.54 9.85
C LEU A 54 -7.36 5.26 10.82
N SER A 55 -7.66 6.53 10.55
CA SER A 55 -8.80 7.21 11.19
C SER A 55 -10.13 6.62 10.71
N GLU A 56 -11.23 6.91 11.41
CA GLU A 56 -12.56 6.45 10.98
C GLU A 56 -12.93 6.98 9.58
N GLU A 57 -12.57 8.24 9.28
CA GLU A 57 -12.77 8.82 7.94
C GLU A 57 -11.95 8.06 6.87
N GLU A 58 -10.72 7.69 7.17
CA GLU A 58 -9.90 6.91 6.23
C GLU A 58 -10.43 5.49 6.03
N LYS A 59 -10.97 4.87 7.09
CA LYS A 59 -11.66 3.59 6.99
C LYS A 59 -12.90 3.70 6.10
N GLU A 60 -13.68 4.76 6.22
CA GLU A 60 -14.81 5.02 5.30
C GLU A 60 -14.34 5.15 3.86
N ARG A 61 -13.31 5.97 3.60
CA ARG A 61 -12.75 6.19 2.26
C ARG A 61 -12.20 4.92 1.62
N ALA A 62 -11.56 4.04 2.39
CA ALA A 62 -11.09 2.75 1.88
C ALA A 62 -12.20 1.68 1.78
N ASN A 63 -13.45 2.03 2.10
CA ASN A 63 -14.62 1.15 2.15
C ASN A 63 -14.44 0.00 3.16
N LEU A 64 -13.97 0.34 4.36
CA LEU A 64 -13.56 -0.60 5.41
C LEU A 64 -14.51 -0.65 6.60
N GLN A 65 -15.52 0.23 6.63
CA GLN A 65 -16.59 0.10 7.61
C GLN A 65 -17.50 -1.06 7.22
N PHE A 66 -17.60 -2.03 8.12
CA PHE A 66 -18.55 -3.14 8.02
C PHE A 66 -19.91 -2.63 8.50
N GLY A 67 -20.82 -2.33 7.57
CA GLY A 67 -22.19 -1.95 7.93
C GLY A 67 -23.01 -1.52 6.71
N ASN A 68 -24.32 -1.77 6.75
CA ASN A 68 -25.29 -1.50 5.68
C ASN A 68 -25.50 -0.01 5.35
N ASN A 69 -24.64 0.88 5.84
CA ASN A 69 -24.63 2.27 5.42
C ASN A 69 -23.74 2.36 4.18
N ILE A 70 -24.37 2.32 3.01
CA ILE A 70 -23.80 2.88 1.79
C ILE A 70 -23.67 4.39 2.04
N GLY A 71 -22.68 4.79 2.83
CA GLY A 71 -22.25 6.17 2.94
C GLY A 71 -21.75 6.60 1.56
N MET A 72 -21.87 7.89 1.27
CA MET A 72 -21.32 8.53 0.06
C MET A 72 -19.77 8.56 0.07
N GLY A 73 -19.13 7.45 0.47
CA GLY A 73 -17.68 7.26 0.49
C GLY A 73 -17.17 7.12 -0.94
N GLY A 74 -16.21 7.98 -1.32
CA GLY A 74 -15.73 8.14 -2.68
C GLY A 74 -15.41 6.82 -3.39
N THR A 75 -15.84 6.71 -4.64
CA THR A 75 -15.73 5.52 -5.50
C THR A 75 -14.31 5.00 -5.75
N GLU A 76 -13.28 5.72 -5.29
CA GLU A 76 -11.88 5.53 -5.70
C GLU A 76 -11.04 4.75 -4.66
N GLY A 77 -11.32 4.86 -3.36
CA GLY A 77 -10.53 4.28 -2.25
C GLY A 77 -9.77 5.33 -1.44
N LEU A 78 -9.01 4.90 -0.42
CA LEU A 78 -8.11 5.78 0.34
C LEU A 78 -6.88 6.13 -0.51
N PRO A 79 -6.63 7.40 -0.82
CA PRO A 79 -5.42 7.80 -1.54
C PRO A 79 -4.18 7.44 -0.72
N VAL A 80 -3.21 6.80 -1.37
CA VAL A 80 -1.92 6.46 -0.78
C VAL A 80 -0.80 6.72 -1.79
N GLU A 81 0.37 7.04 -1.27
CA GLU A 81 1.58 7.11 -2.09
C GLU A 81 2.40 5.84 -1.90
N LEU A 82 2.82 5.25 -3.01
CA LEU A 82 3.71 4.10 -3.03
C LEU A 82 5.10 4.53 -3.47
N TYR A 83 6.08 4.22 -2.63
CA TYR A 83 7.49 4.45 -2.90
C TYR A 83 8.21 3.15 -3.22
N THR A 84 9.13 3.19 -4.18
CA THR A 84 10.16 2.15 -4.32
C THR A 84 11.36 2.49 -3.44
N ILE A 85 12.21 1.51 -3.17
CA ILE A 85 13.43 1.73 -2.39
C ILE A 85 14.40 2.74 -3.02
N ASN A 86 14.29 2.95 -4.34
CA ASN A 86 15.08 3.92 -5.10
C ASN A 86 14.46 5.34 -5.07
N GLY A 87 13.40 5.55 -4.28
CA GLY A 87 12.78 6.86 -4.08
C GLY A 87 11.72 7.28 -5.10
N TRP A 88 11.43 6.46 -6.11
CA TRP A 88 10.33 6.74 -7.06
C TRP A 88 8.97 6.67 -6.36
N MET A 89 8.12 7.65 -6.61
CA MET A 89 6.78 7.78 -6.05
C MET A 89 5.71 7.49 -7.10
N PHE A 90 4.68 6.76 -6.68
CA PHE A 90 3.51 6.46 -7.48
C PHE A 90 2.24 6.67 -6.68
N GLN A 91 1.25 7.31 -7.28
CA GLN A 91 -0.06 7.48 -6.66
C GLN A 91 -0.93 6.24 -6.85
N GLY A 92 -1.68 5.89 -5.81
CA GLY A 92 -2.65 4.82 -5.84
C GLY A 92 -3.76 5.00 -4.82
N PHE A 93 -4.67 4.04 -4.81
CA PHE A 93 -5.79 3.98 -3.89
C PHE A 93 -5.82 2.61 -3.22
N LEU A 94 -5.79 2.59 -1.90
CA LEU A 94 -6.05 1.41 -1.11
C LEU A 94 -7.56 1.26 -0.92
N ARG A 95 -8.10 0.11 -1.31
CA ARG A 95 -9.53 -0.17 -1.13
C ARG A 95 -9.80 -1.64 -0.89
N ARG A 96 -10.87 -1.93 -0.16
CA ARG A 96 -11.40 -3.28 -0.07
C ARG A 96 -12.01 -3.70 -1.40
N ARG A 97 -11.85 -4.97 -1.75
CA ARG A 97 -12.55 -5.63 -2.84
C ARG A 97 -13.37 -6.76 -2.24
N GLU A 98 -14.68 -6.71 -2.47
CA GLU A 98 -15.64 -7.70 -1.99
C GLU A 98 -15.09 -9.14 -2.10
N SER A 99 -15.12 -9.85 -0.96
CA SER A 99 -14.69 -11.24 -0.75
C SER A 99 -13.27 -11.62 -1.19
N LYS A 100 -12.42 -10.65 -1.61
CA LYS A 100 -11.10 -10.92 -2.20
C LYS A 100 -9.96 -10.18 -1.48
N GLY A 101 -10.23 -9.62 -0.31
CA GLY A 101 -9.27 -8.84 0.47
C GLY A 101 -9.15 -7.41 -0.04
N PHE A 102 -7.94 -6.90 -0.12
CA PHE A 102 -7.66 -5.49 -0.38
C PHE A 102 -6.79 -5.32 -1.61
N VAL A 103 -6.95 -4.19 -2.29
CA VAL A 103 -6.11 -3.87 -3.43
C VAL A 103 -5.52 -2.48 -3.28
N LEU A 104 -4.23 -2.37 -3.58
CA LEU A 104 -3.65 -1.10 -4.02
C LEU A 104 -3.86 -1.01 -5.52
N LYS A 105 -4.69 -0.06 -5.97
CA LYS A 105 -4.98 0.17 -7.38
C LYS A 105 -4.46 1.53 -7.79
N GLY A 106 -3.77 1.61 -8.92
CA GLY A 106 -3.31 2.89 -9.47
C GLY A 106 -2.87 2.73 -10.91
N THR A 107 -3.12 3.74 -11.74
CA THR A 107 -2.70 3.74 -13.15
C THR A 107 -1.17 3.63 -13.30
N GLN A 108 -0.44 3.98 -12.24
CA GLN A 108 1.02 3.96 -12.20
C GLN A 108 1.63 2.70 -11.57
N TRP A 109 0.82 1.71 -11.16
CA TRP A 109 1.37 0.46 -10.60
C TRP A 109 2.36 -0.24 -11.55
N ARG A 110 2.09 -0.17 -12.86
CA ARG A 110 3.05 -0.63 -13.88
C ARG A 110 4.41 0.04 -13.75
N ASN A 111 4.45 1.34 -13.49
CA ASN A 111 5.70 2.07 -13.34
C ASN A 111 6.42 1.61 -12.06
N ALA A 112 5.69 1.37 -10.97
CA ALA A 112 6.26 0.79 -9.76
C ALA A 112 6.92 -0.57 -10.03
N LEU A 113 6.32 -1.43 -10.88
CA LEU A 113 6.95 -2.69 -11.28
C LEU A 113 8.26 -2.47 -12.04
N VAL A 114 8.29 -1.53 -12.98
CA VAL A 114 9.47 -1.24 -13.81
C VAL A 114 10.58 -0.59 -12.97
N PHE A 115 10.29 0.49 -12.27
CA PHE A 115 11.27 1.26 -11.49
C PHE A 115 11.69 0.57 -10.18
N GLY A 116 10.87 -0.35 -9.69
CA GLY A 116 11.21 -1.23 -8.56
C GLY A 116 11.85 -2.56 -8.98
N GLU A 117 12.05 -2.79 -10.29
CA GLU A 117 12.58 -4.04 -10.86
C GLU A 117 11.85 -5.31 -10.38
N LEU A 118 10.53 -5.19 -10.22
CA LEU A 118 9.65 -6.22 -9.66
C LEU A 118 9.09 -7.12 -10.75
N ARG A 119 9.16 -8.43 -10.54
CA ARG A 119 8.72 -9.46 -11.46
C ARG A 119 7.88 -10.51 -10.74
N VAL A 120 7.14 -11.30 -11.53
CA VAL A 120 6.42 -12.48 -11.00
C VAL A 120 7.42 -13.38 -10.31
N GLY A 121 7.08 -13.80 -9.08
CA GLY A 121 7.91 -14.69 -8.28
C GLY A 121 8.87 -13.99 -7.33
N ASP A 122 9.08 -12.67 -7.48
CA ASP A 122 9.85 -11.90 -6.51
C ASP A 122 9.13 -11.88 -5.15
N HIS A 123 9.91 -11.98 -4.07
CA HIS A 123 9.40 -11.75 -2.72
C HIS A 123 9.58 -10.27 -2.40
N VAL A 124 8.52 -9.65 -1.89
CA VAL A 124 8.52 -8.24 -1.51
C VAL A 124 8.06 -8.07 -0.08
N GLN A 125 8.64 -7.07 0.58
CA GLN A 125 8.08 -6.48 1.79
C GLN A 125 7.38 -5.18 1.42
N LEU A 126 6.25 -4.95 2.09
CA LEU A 126 5.63 -3.64 2.15
C LEU A 126 5.76 -3.06 3.54
N TRP A 127 6.15 -1.80 3.59
CA TRP A 127 6.22 -1.00 4.79
C TRP A 127 5.23 0.14 4.68
N SER A 128 4.61 0.53 5.79
CA SER A 128 3.74 1.70 5.88
C SER A 128 4.37 2.77 6.76
N PHE A 129 4.13 4.04 6.45
CA PHE A 129 4.49 5.17 7.31
C PHE A 129 3.48 6.31 7.14
N ARG A 130 3.54 7.31 8.01
CA ARG A 130 2.72 8.53 7.93
C ARG A 130 3.57 9.73 7.58
N LYS A 131 3.16 10.55 6.62
CA LYS A 131 3.79 11.85 6.36
C LYS A 131 3.46 12.85 7.46
N LEU A 132 4.42 13.65 7.89
CA LEU A 132 4.20 14.64 8.95
C LEU A 132 3.28 15.80 8.52
N GLN A 133 3.37 16.23 7.26
CA GLN A 133 2.68 17.44 6.77
C GLN A 133 1.15 17.30 6.77
N ASP A 134 0.63 16.15 6.33
CA ASP A 134 -0.79 15.92 6.07
C ASP A 134 -1.32 14.62 6.70
N ASN A 135 -0.47 13.92 7.47
CA ASN A 135 -0.76 12.61 8.05
C ASN A 135 -1.15 11.56 6.99
N ALA A 136 -0.78 11.72 5.72
CA ALA A 136 -1.15 10.77 4.67
C ALA A 136 -0.48 9.40 4.88
N LEU A 137 -1.23 8.33 4.62
CA LEU A 137 -0.69 6.96 4.60
C LEU A 137 0.19 6.77 3.36
N CYS A 138 1.44 6.40 3.60
CA CYS A 138 2.39 6.08 2.55
C CYS A 138 2.86 4.63 2.69
N LEU A 139 3.20 4.01 1.56
CA LEU A 139 3.69 2.66 1.46
C LEU A 139 5.07 2.65 0.80
N ILE A 140 5.92 1.70 1.18
CA ILE A 140 7.22 1.44 0.54
C ILE A 140 7.26 -0.02 0.12
N ILE A 141 7.60 -0.29 -1.14
CA ILE A 141 7.84 -1.64 -1.64
C ILE A 141 9.33 -1.93 -1.76
N VAL A 142 9.74 -3.05 -1.13
CA VAL A 142 11.12 -3.50 -1.08
C VAL A 142 11.19 -4.92 -1.60
N LYS A 143 12.01 -5.16 -2.62
CA LYS A 143 12.32 -6.51 -3.09
C LYS A 143 13.28 -7.19 -2.11
N LYS A 144 12.94 -8.40 -1.64
CA LYS A 144 13.85 -9.27 -0.89
C LYS A 144 14.74 -10.00 -1.91
N ASN A 145 16.05 -9.93 -1.69
CA ASN A 145 17.03 -10.72 -2.42
C ASN A 145 17.00 -12.18 -1.98
#